data_AF-U1LCD7-F1
#
_entry.id   AF-U1LCD7-F1
#
_cell.length_a   1.000
_cell.length_b   1.000
_cell.length_c   1.000
_cell.angle_alpha   90.00
_cell.angle_beta   90.00
_cell.angle_gamma   90.00
#
_symmetry.space_group_name_H-M   'P 1'
#
loop_
_entity.id
_entity.type
_entity.pdbx_description
1 polymer ?
#
loop_
_entity_poly.entity_id
_entity_poly.type
_entity_poly.pdbx_seq_one_letter_code
_entity_poly.pdbx_strand_id
1 'polypeptide(L)'
;MSGDVALDDTAATVHRLAALVAGGVPLARAWAVLGTDASALDARAGGLVRAVLAVAGEAGAPMAPTLERLAALLREQSAQRRALEAALAGPRATARLVMLLPVVALGFGLALGLDVVGAATGGGIGSWSVAAGALLMVGAWLWSRAIVRRAARGDPAPGLALDLVAVALAGGGAADRARASAARALRDARIETSGWDDVDAALALAERAGVPVRGLLLAEATAARTRARLDGETRAQRAAVQLALPLGACVLPAFTLLVIVPLVVSMLDGALAPLG
;
A
#
# COMPACT_ATOMS: atom_id res chain seq x y z
N MET A 1 8.42 -4.81 3.53
CA MET A 1 9.90 -4.89 3.38
C MET A 1 10.39 -5.19 1.97
N SER A 2 10.26 -6.38 1.35
CA SER A 2 10.85 -6.61 0.01
C SER A 2 10.34 -5.71 -1.13
N GLY A 3 9.08 -5.25 -1.06
CA GLY A 3 8.50 -4.37 -2.09
C GLY A 3 8.96 -2.92 -2.05
N ASP A 4 9.28 -2.39 -0.86
CA ASP A 4 9.70 -0.98 -0.70
C ASP A 4 11.16 -0.78 -1.08
N VAL A 5 12.02 -1.72 -0.70
CA VAL A 5 13.44 -1.74 -1.11
C VAL A 5 13.55 -1.79 -2.65
N ALA A 6 12.72 -2.63 -3.29
CA ALA A 6 12.71 -2.74 -4.75
C ALA A 6 12.28 -1.45 -5.46
N LEU A 7 11.34 -0.68 -4.89
CA LEU A 7 10.92 0.60 -5.46
C LEU A 7 11.96 1.71 -5.24
N ASP A 8 12.59 1.77 -4.07
CA ASP A 8 13.68 2.72 -3.81
C ASP A 8 14.87 2.48 -4.75
N ASP A 9 15.25 1.22 -4.97
CA ASP A 9 16.31 0.85 -5.92
C ASP A 9 15.94 1.22 -7.37
N THR A 10 14.67 1.03 -7.73
CA THR A 10 14.14 1.41 -9.04
C THR A 10 14.22 2.93 -9.20
N ALA A 11 13.80 3.70 -8.21
CA ALA A 11 13.84 5.16 -8.24
C ALA A 11 15.28 5.70 -8.31
N ALA A 12 16.21 5.10 -7.56
CA ALA A 12 17.63 5.43 -7.64
C ALA A 12 18.21 5.15 -9.03
N THR A 13 17.82 4.04 -9.65
CA THR A 13 18.28 3.66 -10.99
C THR A 13 17.72 4.60 -12.06
N VAL A 14 16.43 4.96 -11.99
CA VAL A 14 15.83 5.96 -12.89
C VAL A 14 16.50 7.33 -12.73
N HIS A 15 16.85 7.72 -11.50
CA HIS A 15 17.58 8.97 -11.27
C HIS A 15 18.98 8.96 -11.88
N ARG A 16 19.73 7.86 -11.73
CA ARG A 16 21.04 7.68 -12.40
C ARG A 16 20.91 7.72 -13.92
N LEU A 17 19.86 7.09 -14.47
CA LEU A 17 19.56 7.13 -15.90
C LEU A 17 19.30 8.57 -16.36
N ALA A 18 18.51 9.33 -15.60
CA ALA A 18 18.24 10.73 -15.87
C ALA A 18 19.52 11.58 -15.89
N ALA A 19 20.42 11.36 -14.91
CA ALA A 19 21.70 12.06 -14.83
C ALA A 19 22.62 11.75 -16.04
N LEU A 20 22.67 10.49 -16.48
CA LEU A 20 23.44 10.11 -17.68
C LEU A 20 22.88 10.77 -18.94
N VAL A 21 21.55 10.77 -19.11
CA VAL A 21 20.89 11.40 -20.27
C VAL A 21 21.05 12.92 -20.24
N ALA A 22 20.99 13.54 -19.06
CA ALA A 22 21.28 14.97 -18.88
C ALA A 22 22.74 15.31 -19.24
N GLY A 23 23.68 14.40 -18.97
CA GLY A 23 25.08 14.48 -19.40
C GLY A 23 25.32 14.21 -20.88
N GLY A 24 24.27 14.05 -21.69
CA GLY A 24 24.35 13.83 -23.13
C GLY A 24 24.56 12.36 -23.55
N VAL A 25 24.51 11.41 -22.62
CA VAL A 25 24.60 9.98 -22.96
C VAL A 25 23.28 9.53 -23.60
N PRO A 26 23.29 8.96 -24.83
CA PRO A 26 22.08 8.46 -25.45
C PRO A 26 21.40 7.40 -24.58
N LEU A 27 20.06 7.41 -24.52
CA LEU A 27 19.27 6.55 -23.63
C LEU A 27 19.65 5.05 -23.75
N ALA A 28 19.82 4.55 -24.98
CA ALA A 28 20.23 3.16 -25.23
C ALA A 28 21.59 2.81 -24.60
N ARG A 29 22.56 3.75 -24.65
CA ARG A 29 23.88 3.56 -24.02
C ARG A 29 23.78 3.70 -22.49
N ALA A 30 22.94 4.60 -22.00
CA ALA A 30 22.74 4.78 -20.56
C ALA A 30 22.17 3.51 -19.90
N TRP A 31 21.27 2.78 -20.59
CA TRP A 31 20.81 1.45 -20.16
C TRP A 31 21.96 0.44 -20.05
N ALA A 32 22.80 0.37 -21.09
CA ALA A 32 23.95 -0.54 -21.10
C ALA A 32 24.95 -0.24 -19.96
N VAL A 33 25.21 1.04 -19.68
CA VAL A 33 26.08 1.47 -18.56
C VAL A 33 25.51 1.04 -17.21
N LEU A 34 24.20 1.09 -17.03
CA LEU A 34 23.53 0.68 -15.80
C LEU A 34 23.31 -0.83 -15.69
N GLY A 35 23.61 -1.60 -16.74
CA GLY A 35 23.39 -3.05 -16.77
C GLY A 35 21.92 -3.44 -16.59
N THR A 36 20.99 -2.60 -17.05
CA THR A 36 19.54 -2.78 -16.88
C THR A 36 18.79 -2.26 -18.10
N ASP A 37 17.50 -2.52 -18.17
CA ASP A 37 16.64 -2.05 -19.26
C ASP A 37 15.28 -1.55 -18.73
N ALA A 38 14.49 -0.99 -19.64
CA ALA A 38 13.16 -0.47 -19.32
C ALA A 38 12.23 -1.57 -18.78
N SER A 39 12.32 -2.81 -19.29
CA SER A 39 11.42 -3.91 -18.90
C SER A 39 11.69 -4.39 -17.47
N ALA A 40 12.96 -4.46 -17.07
CA ALA A 40 13.38 -4.86 -15.74
C ALA A 40 12.95 -3.83 -14.68
N LEU A 41 12.99 -2.54 -14.99
CA LEU A 41 12.47 -1.49 -14.11
C LEU A 41 10.93 -1.48 -14.11
N ASP A 42 10.30 -1.67 -15.27
CA ASP A 42 8.83 -1.65 -15.40
C ASP A 42 8.17 -2.77 -14.61
N ALA A 43 8.78 -3.96 -14.55
CA ALA A 43 8.33 -5.08 -13.73
C ALA A 43 8.27 -4.74 -12.23
N ARG A 44 9.14 -3.84 -11.77
CA ARG A 44 9.18 -3.36 -10.37
C ARG A 44 8.30 -2.13 -10.15
N ALA A 45 8.14 -1.29 -11.17
CA ALA A 45 7.38 -0.05 -11.13
C ALA A 45 5.91 -0.19 -11.56
N GLY A 46 5.45 -1.39 -11.92
CA GLY A 46 4.05 -1.65 -12.26
C GLY A 46 3.54 -0.92 -13.51
N GLY A 47 4.37 -0.79 -14.54
CA GLY A 47 3.97 -0.15 -15.80
C GLY A 47 4.35 1.34 -15.93
N LEU A 48 4.73 2.00 -14.84
CA LEU A 48 4.99 3.45 -14.81
C LEU A 48 6.13 3.86 -15.74
N VAL A 49 7.20 3.07 -15.77
CA VAL A 49 8.39 3.35 -16.59
C VAL A 49 8.00 3.28 -18.07
N ARG A 50 7.27 2.23 -18.46
CA ARG A 50 6.77 2.06 -19.83
C ARG A 50 5.80 3.16 -20.24
N ALA A 51 4.85 3.54 -19.39
CA ALA A 51 3.89 4.60 -19.69
C ALA A 51 4.60 5.94 -19.95
N VAL A 52 5.51 6.34 -19.05
CA VAL A 52 6.25 7.61 -19.16
C VAL A 52 7.15 7.62 -20.40
N LEU A 53 7.89 6.54 -20.65
CA LEU A 53 8.76 6.44 -21.83
C LEU A 53 7.97 6.42 -23.13
N ALA A 54 6.80 5.77 -23.17
CA ALA A 54 5.93 5.76 -24.34
C ALA A 54 5.41 7.18 -24.66
N VAL A 55 4.92 7.91 -23.66
CA VAL A 55 4.47 9.31 -23.84
C VAL A 55 5.63 10.20 -24.28
N ALA A 56 6.79 10.08 -23.63
CA ALA A 56 7.96 10.89 -23.99
C ALA A 56 8.46 10.62 -25.41
N GLY A 57 8.48 9.35 -25.82
CA GLY A 57 8.87 8.93 -27.16
C GLY A 57 7.88 9.38 -28.24
N GLU A 58 6.58 9.21 -28.01
CA GLU A 58 5.53 9.62 -28.96
C GLU A 58 5.45 11.15 -29.10
N ALA A 59 5.60 11.88 -28.00
CA ALA A 59 5.53 13.33 -28.00
C ALA A 59 6.86 14.01 -28.40
N GLY A 60 7.99 13.30 -28.36
CA GLY A 60 9.32 13.91 -28.50
C GLY A 60 9.71 14.77 -27.29
N ALA A 61 9.21 14.44 -26.10
CA ALA A 61 9.48 15.21 -24.89
C ALA A 61 10.94 15.06 -24.43
N PRO A 62 11.54 16.09 -23.79
CA PRO A 62 12.90 16.02 -23.28
C PRO A 62 13.03 14.90 -22.23
N MET A 63 13.89 13.92 -22.51
CA MET A 63 13.97 12.67 -21.76
C MET A 63 14.54 12.85 -20.34
N ALA A 64 15.60 13.66 -20.19
CA ALA A 64 16.22 13.91 -18.88
C ALA A 64 15.23 14.44 -17.81
N PRO A 65 14.52 15.58 -18.02
CA PRO A 65 13.57 16.08 -17.03
C PRO A 65 12.37 15.16 -16.83
N THR A 66 12.02 14.36 -17.85
CA THR A 66 10.96 13.36 -17.75
C THR A 66 11.35 12.21 -16.82
N LEU A 67 12.58 11.70 -16.95
CA LEU A 67 13.12 10.66 -16.08
C LEU A 67 13.33 11.17 -14.64
N GLU A 68 13.77 12.42 -14.45
CA GLU A 68 13.87 13.04 -13.12
C GLU A 68 12.51 13.08 -12.42
N ARG A 69 11.46 13.47 -13.15
CA ARG A 69 10.09 13.49 -12.63
C ARG A 69 9.59 12.09 -12.29
N LEU A 70 9.88 11.09 -13.12
CA LEU A 70 9.55 9.70 -12.82
C LEU A 70 10.29 9.20 -11.56
N ALA A 71 11.58 9.51 -11.43
CA ALA A 71 12.33 9.16 -10.23
C ALA A 71 11.74 9.82 -8.97
N ALA A 72 11.34 11.09 -9.05
CA ALA A 72 10.67 11.79 -7.95
C ALA A 72 9.33 11.13 -7.60
N LEU A 73 8.53 10.74 -8.60
CA LEU A 73 7.27 10.04 -8.39
C LEU A 73 7.46 8.69 -7.68
N LEU A 74 8.46 7.90 -8.10
CA LEU A 74 8.76 6.61 -7.47
C LEU A 74 9.26 6.76 -6.02
N ARG A 75 10.08 7.79 -5.73
CA ARG A 75 10.52 8.12 -4.37
C ARG A 75 9.36 8.55 -3.47
N GLU A 76 8.43 9.35 -4.00
CA GLU A 76 7.25 9.76 -3.24
C GLU A 76 6.38 8.55 -2.90
N GLN A 77 6.17 7.63 -3.86
CA GLN A 77 5.44 6.39 -3.61
C GLN A 77 6.10 5.53 -2.52
N SER A 78 7.43 5.38 -2.54
CA SER A 78 8.15 4.61 -1.52
C SER A 78 8.07 5.28 -0.15
N ALA A 79 8.18 6.61 -0.09
CA ALA A 79 8.06 7.38 1.14
C ALA A 79 6.64 7.24 1.76
N GLN A 80 5.59 7.31 0.93
CA GLN A 80 4.21 7.13 1.38
C GLN A 80 3.95 5.73 1.94
N ARG A 81 4.47 4.67 1.28
CA ARG A 81 4.37 3.30 1.79
C ARG A 81 5.05 3.13 3.15
N ARG A 82 6.28 3.65 3.28
CA ARG A 82 7.02 3.62 4.56
C ARG A 82 6.31 4.41 5.66
N ALA A 83 5.73 5.57 5.34
CA ALA A 83 4.96 6.37 6.31
C ALA A 83 3.73 5.59 6.81
N LEU A 84 3.01 4.92 5.92
CA LEU A 84 1.88 4.06 6.29
C LEU A 84 2.34 2.84 7.13
N GLU A 85 3.43 2.18 6.75
CA GLU A 85 4.01 1.08 7.52
C GLU A 85 4.38 1.52 8.94
N ALA A 86 5.03 2.68 9.08
CA ALA A 86 5.40 3.27 10.36
C ALA A 86 4.18 3.63 11.22
N ALA A 87 3.17 4.29 10.63
CA ALA A 87 1.94 4.66 11.33
C ALA A 87 1.17 3.44 11.86
N LEU A 88 1.22 2.31 11.15
CA LEU A 88 0.56 1.06 11.54
C LEU A 88 1.44 0.15 12.41
N ALA A 89 2.72 0.46 12.60
CA ALA A 89 3.65 -0.38 13.36
C ALA A 89 3.22 -0.52 14.82
N GLY A 90 2.87 0.60 15.47
CA GLY A 90 2.38 0.62 16.86
C GLY A 90 1.12 -0.21 17.05
N PRO A 91 0.01 0.08 16.34
CA PRO A 91 -1.23 -0.69 16.41
C PRO A 91 -1.05 -2.19 16.09
N ARG A 92 -0.17 -2.55 15.17
CA ARG A 92 0.12 -3.96 14.85
C ARG A 92 0.93 -4.65 15.93
N ALA A 93 1.87 -3.96 16.56
CA ALA A 93 2.68 -4.52 17.64
C ALA A 93 1.81 -4.87 18.84
N THR A 94 0.94 -3.94 19.27
CA THR A 94 -0.02 -4.21 20.36
C THR A 94 -0.98 -5.33 19.97
N ALA A 95 -1.49 -5.34 18.74
CA ALA A 95 -2.38 -6.38 18.27
C ALA A 95 -1.74 -7.78 18.29
N ARG A 96 -0.48 -7.89 17.84
CA ARG A 96 0.26 -9.15 17.90
C ARG A 96 0.47 -9.62 19.33
N LEU A 97 0.78 -8.71 20.25
CA LEU A 97 1.00 -9.04 21.66
C LEU A 97 -0.28 -9.59 22.30
N VAL A 98 -1.43 -8.95 22.04
CA VAL A 98 -2.74 -9.42 22.52
C VAL A 98 -3.15 -10.74 21.85
N MET A 99 -2.88 -10.93 20.55
CA MET A 99 -3.16 -12.20 19.85
C MET A 99 -2.27 -13.36 20.34
N LEU A 100 -1.08 -13.08 20.86
CA LEU A 100 -0.18 -14.09 21.46
C LEU A 100 -0.59 -14.47 22.89
N LEU A 101 -1.36 -13.63 23.58
CA LEU A 101 -1.75 -13.85 24.97
C LEU A 101 -2.48 -15.18 25.21
N PRO A 102 -3.47 -15.61 24.40
CA PRO A 102 -4.13 -16.89 24.59
C PRO A 102 -3.17 -18.07 24.46
N VAL A 103 -2.19 -17.99 23.55
CA VAL A 103 -1.18 -19.05 23.36
C VAL A 103 -0.29 -19.15 24.60
N VAL A 104 0.15 -18.01 25.14
CA VAL A 104 0.92 -17.96 26.38
C VAL A 104 0.11 -18.49 27.56
N ALA A 105 -1.17 -18.11 27.67
CA ALA A 105 -2.07 -18.57 28.73
C ALA A 105 -2.32 -20.09 28.65
N LEU A 106 -2.51 -20.64 27.45
CA LEU A 106 -2.66 -22.08 27.23
C LEU A 106 -1.39 -22.84 27.64
N GLY A 107 -0.21 -22.32 27.28
CA GLY A 107 1.07 -22.87 27.69
C GLY A 107 1.26 -22.87 29.21
N PHE A 108 0.80 -21.82 29.89
CA PHE A 108 0.82 -21.74 31.36
C PHE A 108 -0.14 -22.75 32.00
N GLY A 109 -1.33 -22.93 31.44
CA GLY A 109 -2.29 -23.95 31.90
C GLY A 109 -1.73 -25.36 31.81
N LEU A 110 -1.04 -25.69 30.71
CA LEU A 110 -0.33 -26.96 30.55
C LEU A 110 0.82 -27.12 31.56
N ALA A 111 1.57 -26.06 31.84
CA ALA A 111 2.65 -26.08 32.84
C ALA A 111 2.13 -26.31 34.27
N LEU A 112 0.89 -25.91 34.56
CA LEU A 112 0.22 -26.19 35.84
C LEU A 112 -0.37 -27.61 35.92
N GLY A 113 -0.22 -28.43 34.87
CA GLY A 113 -0.70 -29.81 34.82
C GLY A 113 -2.18 -29.95 34.47
N LEU A 114 -2.82 -28.89 33.95
CA LEU A 114 -4.20 -28.97 33.48
C LEU A 114 -4.25 -29.67 32.12
N ASP A 115 -5.17 -30.63 31.96
CA ASP A 115 -5.37 -31.34 30.68
C ASP A 115 -6.21 -30.49 29.69
N VAL A 116 -5.67 -29.34 29.35
CA VAL A 116 -6.30 -28.36 28.45
C VAL A 116 -6.44 -28.93 27.03
N VAL A 117 -5.49 -29.78 26.61
CA VAL A 117 -5.52 -30.42 25.29
C VAL A 117 -6.59 -31.50 25.26
N GLY A 118 -6.70 -32.35 26.30
CA GLY A 118 -7.78 -33.32 26.44
C GLY A 118 -9.16 -32.66 26.48
N ALA A 119 -9.32 -31.57 27.24
CA ALA A 119 -10.58 -30.81 27.28
C ALA A 119 -10.92 -30.13 25.93
N ALA A 120 -9.91 -29.73 25.15
CA ALA A 120 -10.10 -29.14 23.83
C ALA A 120 -10.42 -30.18 22.75
N THR A 121 -9.84 -31.39 22.81
CA THR A 121 -10.03 -32.43 21.78
C THR A 121 -11.01 -33.53 22.16
N GLY A 122 -11.48 -33.56 23.41
CA GLY A 122 -12.28 -34.65 23.98
C GLY A 122 -13.73 -34.75 23.50
N GLY A 123 -14.21 -33.83 22.65
CA GLY A 123 -15.58 -33.89 22.12
C GLY A 123 -16.63 -33.52 23.15
N GLY A 124 -16.63 -32.26 23.59
CA GLY A 124 -17.59 -31.72 24.55
C GLY A 124 -17.77 -30.20 24.45
N ILE A 125 -18.30 -29.57 25.49
CA ILE A 125 -18.50 -28.10 25.55
C ILE A 125 -17.16 -27.36 25.38
N GLY A 126 -16.06 -27.91 25.90
CA GLY A 126 -14.70 -27.35 25.75
C GLY A 126 -14.20 -27.32 24.30
N SER A 127 -14.47 -28.37 23.52
CA SER A 127 -14.11 -28.41 22.09
C SER A 127 -14.87 -27.38 21.27
N TRP A 128 -16.18 -27.22 21.53
CA TRP A 128 -17.01 -26.21 20.85
C TRP A 128 -16.61 -24.79 21.24
N SER A 129 -16.23 -24.53 22.51
CA SER A 129 -15.75 -23.22 22.93
C SER A 129 -14.44 -22.86 22.25
N VAL A 130 -13.49 -23.80 22.17
CA VAL A 130 -12.20 -23.60 21.48
C VAL A 130 -12.41 -23.34 20.00
N ALA A 131 -13.26 -24.11 19.33
CA ALA A 131 -13.59 -23.89 17.92
C ALA A 131 -14.22 -22.50 17.68
N ALA A 132 -15.17 -22.10 18.52
CA ALA A 132 -15.80 -20.77 18.44
C ALA A 132 -14.79 -19.64 18.69
N GLY A 133 -13.91 -19.79 19.69
CA GLY A 133 -12.86 -18.82 19.97
C GLY A 133 -11.83 -18.70 18.84
N ALA A 134 -11.45 -19.83 18.22
CA ALA A 134 -10.58 -19.84 17.04
C ALA A 134 -11.22 -19.13 15.84
N LEU A 135 -12.53 -19.34 15.60
CA LEU A 135 -13.28 -18.65 14.55
C LEU A 135 -13.33 -17.13 14.79
N LEU A 136 -13.57 -16.69 16.02
CA LEU A 136 -13.53 -15.27 16.38
C LEU A 136 -12.14 -14.68 16.16
N MET A 137 -11.07 -15.42 16.46
CA MET A 137 -9.70 -14.98 16.23
C MET A 137 -9.40 -14.80 14.73
N VAL A 138 -9.81 -15.75 13.90
CA VAL A 138 -9.71 -15.63 12.43
C VAL A 138 -10.52 -14.45 11.92
N GLY A 139 -11.73 -14.23 12.45
CA GLY A 139 -12.56 -13.06 12.15
C GLY A 139 -11.86 -11.74 12.49
N ALA A 140 -11.28 -11.63 13.69
CA ALA A 140 -10.51 -10.46 14.13
C ALA A 140 -9.33 -10.18 13.19
N TRP A 141 -8.61 -11.22 12.78
CA TRP A 141 -7.48 -11.11 11.87
C TRP A 141 -7.90 -10.67 10.46
N LEU A 142 -8.96 -11.27 9.91
CA LEU A 142 -9.50 -10.89 8.59
C LEU A 142 -10.05 -9.46 8.59
N TRP A 143 -10.73 -9.05 9.66
CA TRP A 143 -11.24 -7.68 9.80
C TRP A 143 -10.10 -6.66 9.92
N SER A 144 -9.09 -6.94 10.76
CA SER A 144 -7.91 -6.10 10.90
C SER A 144 -7.15 -5.97 9.57
N ARG A 145 -6.98 -7.08 8.85
CA ARG A 145 -6.38 -7.09 7.50
C ARG A 145 -7.23 -6.34 6.49
N ALA A 146 -8.56 -6.37 6.61
CA ALA A 146 -9.45 -5.58 5.77
C ALA A 146 -9.34 -4.07 6.05
N ILE A 147 -9.28 -3.64 7.32
CA ILE A 147 -9.08 -2.23 7.69
C ILE A 147 -7.78 -1.70 7.09
N VAL A 148 -6.67 -2.41 7.31
CA VAL A 148 -5.35 -2.07 6.74
C VAL A 148 -5.40 -1.99 5.22
N ARG A 149 -5.98 -3.00 4.55
CA ARG A 149 -6.08 -3.00 3.09
C ARG A 149 -6.89 -1.81 2.59
N ARG A 150 -8.00 -1.46 3.23
CA ARG A 150 -8.79 -0.28 2.87
C ARG A 150 -8.02 1.01 3.07
N ALA A 151 -7.26 1.14 4.17
CA ALA A 151 -6.40 2.29 4.41
C ALA A 151 -5.31 2.44 3.33
N ALA A 152 -4.76 1.31 2.85
CA ALA A 152 -3.74 1.26 1.81
C ALA A 152 -4.24 1.48 0.38
N ARG A 153 -5.56 1.38 0.11
CA ARG A 153 -6.19 1.57 -1.21
C ARG A 153 -6.29 3.03 -1.66
N GLY A 154 -5.32 3.87 -1.31
CA GLY A 154 -5.26 5.24 -1.85
C GLY A 154 -5.03 5.24 -3.35
N ASP A 155 -5.19 6.41 -3.99
CA ASP A 155 -4.73 6.59 -5.38
C ASP A 155 -3.25 6.19 -5.46
N PRO A 156 -2.88 5.18 -6.27
CA PRO A 156 -1.51 4.71 -6.37
C PRO A 156 -0.58 5.75 -7.01
N ALA A 157 -1.11 6.70 -7.79
CA ALA A 157 -0.30 7.68 -8.52
C ALA A 157 -1.02 9.03 -8.66
N PRO A 158 -1.22 9.76 -7.54
CA PRO A 158 -1.89 11.06 -7.57
C PRO A 158 -1.07 12.05 -8.40
N GLY A 159 -1.77 12.77 -9.29
CA GLY A 159 -1.16 13.75 -10.19
C GLY A 159 -0.46 13.16 -11.42
N LEU A 160 -0.41 11.82 -11.59
CA LEU A 160 0.27 11.19 -12.72
C LEU A 160 -0.34 11.58 -14.08
N ALA A 161 -1.67 11.65 -14.18
CA ALA A 161 -2.34 12.11 -15.39
C ALA A 161 -1.88 13.53 -15.78
N LEU A 162 -1.88 14.46 -14.82
CA LEU A 162 -1.40 15.84 -15.00
C LEU A 162 0.06 15.89 -15.45
N ASP A 163 0.95 15.08 -14.84
CA ASP A 163 2.35 15.02 -15.24
C ASP A 163 2.55 14.45 -16.64
N LEU A 164 1.84 13.38 -17.02
CA LEU A 164 1.99 12.78 -18.35
C LEU A 164 1.51 13.73 -19.45
N VAL A 165 0.42 14.47 -19.20
CA VAL A 165 -0.02 15.52 -20.14
C VAL A 165 1.01 16.65 -20.20
N ALA A 166 1.59 17.06 -19.07
CA ALA A 166 2.65 18.07 -19.04
C ALA A 166 3.94 17.60 -19.73
N VAL A 167 4.27 16.30 -19.66
CA VAL A 167 5.38 15.67 -20.39
C VAL A 167 5.08 15.68 -21.89
N ALA A 168 3.88 15.26 -22.30
CA ALA A 168 3.50 15.27 -23.71
C ALA A 168 3.50 16.70 -24.32
N LEU A 169 3.03 17.70 -23.56
CA LEU A 169 3.08 19.11 -23.97
C LEU A 169 4.51 19.64 -24.10
N ALA A 170 5.46 19.12 -23.32
CA ALA A 170 6.87 19.51 -23.44
C ALA A 170 7.49 19.11 -24.79
N GLY A 171 6.86 18.16 -25.50
CA GLY A 171 7.19 17.81 -26.88
C GLY A 171 6.63 18.76 -27.95
N GLY A 172 5.87 19.79 -27.55
CA GLY A 172 5.33 20.81 -28.47
C GLY A 172 4.01 20.43 -29.15
N GLY A 173 3.36 19.36 -28.73
CA GLY A 173 2.06 18.94 -29.26
C GLY A 173 0.87 19.80 -28.80
N ALA A 174 -0.26 19.66 -29.49
CA ALA A 174 -1.53 20.25 -29.07
C ALA A 174 -2.07 19.59 -27.77
N ALA A 175 -2.80 20.35 -26.95
CA ALA A 175 -3.33 19.87 -25.66
C ALA A 175 -4.18 18.60 -25.77
N ASP A 176 -5.09 18.53 -26.75
CA ASP A 176 -5.93 17.35 -26.97
C ASP A 176 -5.13 16.11 -27.32
N ARG A 177 -4.09 16.26 -28.17
CA ARG A 177 -3.18 15.17 -28.52
C ARG A 177 -2.34 14.72 -27.32
N ALA A 178 -1.87 15.67 -26.51
CA ALA A 178 -1.13 15.40 -25.29
C ALA A 178 -1.98 14.60 -24.27
N ARG A 179 -3.23 15.02 -24.05
CA ARG A 179 -4.22 14.30 -23.23
C ARG A 179 -4.48 12.89 -23.77
N ALA A 180 -4.75 12.76 -25.07
CA ALA A 180 -5.06 11.48 -25.69
C ALA A 180 -3.86 10.51 -25.69
N SER A 181 -2.63 11.00 -25.88
CA SER A 181 -1.40 10.20 -25.77
C SER A 181 -1.20 9.70 -24.34
N ALA A 182 -1.29 10.59 -23.34
CA ALA A 182 -1.20 10.20 -21.93
C ALA A 182 -2.26 9.15 -21.55
N ALA A 183 -3.51 9.33 -21.99
CA ALA A 183 -4.61 8.40 -21.72
C ALA A 183 -4.38 7.03 -22.37
N ARG A 184 -3.88 6.99 -23.60
CA ARG A 184 -3.52 5.74 -24.29
C ARG A 184 -2.39 5.02 -23.55
N ALA A 185 -1.30 5.72 -23.24
CA ALA A 185 -0.16 5.13 -22.56
C ALA A 185 -0.51 4.54 -21.19
N LEU A 186 -1.38 5.22 -20.41
CA LEU A 186 -1.86 4.71 -19.13
C LEU A 186 -2.74 3.46 -19.29
N ARG A 187 -3.63 3.44 -20.29
CA ARG A 187 -4.44 2.25 -20.61
C ARG A 187 -3.57 1.06 -21.04
N ASP A 188 -2.61 1.28 -21.92
CA ASP A 188 -1.69 0.24 -22.39
C ASP A 188 -0.79 -0.29 -21.27
N ALA A 189 -0.46 0.59 -20.31
CA ALA A 189 0.25 0.22 -19.10
C ALA A 189 -0.62 -0.45 -18.04
N ARG A 190 -1.96 -0.45 -18.20
CA ARG A 190 -2.96 -0.89 -17.22
C ARG A 190 -2.83 -0.17 -15.88
N ILE A 191 -2.55 1.13 -15.93
CA ILE A 191 -2.43 1.98 -14.74
C ILE A 191 -3.74 2.73 -14.55
N GLU A 192 -4.40 2.44 -13.44
CA GLU A 192 -5.51 3.26 -12.95
C GLU A 192 -4.94 4.52 -12.29
N THR A 193 -5.44 5.68 -12.71
CA THR A 193 -5.06 6.98 -12.15
C THR A 193 -6.30 7.87 -12.05
N SER A 194 -6.33 8.72 -11.04
CA SER A 194 -7.34 9.76 -10.88
C SER A 194 -6.88 11.10 -11.50
N GLY A 195 -7.73 12.13 -11.44
CA GLY A 195 -7.34 13.50 -11.80
C GLY A 195 -7.49 13.85 -13.27
N TRP A 196 -8.21 13.06 -14.08
CA TRP A 196 -8.55 13.45 -15.45
C TRP A 196 -9.48 14.67 -15.52
N ASP A 197 -10.35 14.83 -14.51
CA ASP A 197 -11.18 16.02 -14.33
C ASP A 197 -10.32 17.25 -14.02
N ASP A 198 -9.28 17.10 -13.19
CA ASP A 198 -8.31 18.16 -12.90
C ASP A 198 -7.51 18.55 -14.16
N VAL A 199 -7.15 17.56 -15.00
CA VAL A 199 -6.53 17.83 -16.31
C VAL A 199 -7.48 18.68 -17.17
N ASP A 200 -8.75 18.27 -17.32
CA ASP A 200 -9.71 19.02 -18.15
C ASP A 200 -9.95 20.42 -17.62
N ALA A 201 -10.09 20.57 -16.31
CA ALA A 201 -10.25 21.86 -15.66
C ALA A 201 -9.04 22.77 -15.89
N ALA A 202 -7.82 22.23 -15.78
CA ALA A 202 -6.58 22.97 -16.03
C ALA A 202 -6.43 23.38 -17.50
N LEU A 203 -6.74 22.49 -18.45
CA LEU A 203 -6.71 22.79 -19.89
C LEU A 203 -7.72 23.90 -20.23
N ALA A 204 -8.97 23.77 -19.78
CA ALA A 204 -10.02 24.76 -20.01
C ALA A 204 -9.72 26.10 -19.32
N LEU A 205 -9.10 26.10 -18.14
CA LEU A 205 -8.67 27.32 -17.46
C LEU A 205 -7.55 28.01 -18.25
N ALA A 206 -6.55 27.27 -18.70
CA ALA A 206 -5.44 27.82 -19.46
C ALA A 206 -5.88 28.40 -20.82
N GLU A 207 -6.83 27.74 -21.49
CA GLU A 207 -7.45 28.23 -22.72
C GLU A 207 -8.18 29.56 -22.51
N ARG A 208 -9.02 29.65 -21.48
CA ARG A 208 -9.77 30.89 -21.16
C ARG A 208 -8.88 32.03 -20.71
N ALA A 209 -7.83 31.73 -19.95
CA ALA A 209 -6.94 32.73 -19.36
C ALA A 209 -5.73 33.09 -20.24
N GLY A 210 -5.48 32.34 -21.32
CA GLY A 210 -4.32 32.53 -22.19
C GLY A 210 -2.97 32.27 -21.51
N VAL A 211 -2.93 31.43 -20.47
CA VAL A 211 -1.71 31.17 -19.68
C VAL A 211 -1.01 29.87 -20.12
N PRO A 212 0.31 29.73 -19.89
CA PRO A 212 1.03 28.50 -20.23
C PRO A 212 0.50 27.26 -19.48
N VAL A 213 -0.13 26.36 -20.22
CA VAL A 213 -0.79 25.13 -19.72
C VAL A 213 0.14 24.25 -18.89
N ARG A 214 1.39 24.07 -19.34
CA ARG A 214 2.34 23.13 -18.70
C ARG A 214 2.62 23.50 -17.25
N GLY A 215 2.84 24.78 -16.95
CA GLY A 215 3.13 25.24 -15.59
C GLY A 215 1.94 24.96 -14.64
N LEU A 216 0.72 25.20 -15.13
CA LEU A 216 -0.51 24.95 -14.38
C LEU A 216 -0.69 23.46 -14.08
N LEU A 217 -0.51 22.57 -15.07
CA LEU A 217 -0.60 21.12 -14.86
C LEU A 217 0.41 20.62 -13.83
N LEU A 218 1.64 21.13 -13.86
CA LEU A 218 2.68 20.74 -12.89
C LEU A 218 2.37 21.23 -11.47
N ALA A 219 1.78 22.43 -11.34
CA ALA A 219 1.32 22.97 -10.07
C ALA A 219 0.17 22.12 -9.50
N GLU A 220 -0.85 21.81 -10.31
CA GLU A 220 -1.96 20.94 -9.89
C GLU A 220 -1.49 19.51 -9.59
N ALA A 221 -0.52 18.96 -10.33
CA ALA A 221 0.06 17.65 -10.03
C ALA A 221 0.74 17.65 -8.65
N THR A 222 1.40 18.74 -8.30
CA THR A 222 2.03 18.90 -6.98
C THR A 222 0.97 19.08 -5.89
N ALA A 223 -0.08 19.86 -6.15
CA ALA A 223 -1.19 20.04 -5.23
C ALA A 223 -1.94 18.71 -4.98
N ALA A 224 -2.23 17.94 -6.03
CA ALA A 224 -2.87 16.63 -5.95
C ALA A 224 -2.08 15.64 -5.10
N ARG A 225 -0.75 15.58 -5.27
CA ARG A 225 0.14 14.76 -4.42
C ARG A 225 0.08 15.16 -2.96
N THR A 226 0.13 16.47 -2.67
CA THR A 226 0.04 16.98 -1.30
C THR A 226 -1.30 16.64 -0.66
N ARG A 227 -2.42 16.84 -1.37
CA ARG A 227 -3.77 16.46 -0.92
C ARG A 227 -3.83 14.96 -0.62
N ALA A 228 -3.39 14.13 -1.56
CA ALA A 228 -3.40 12.68 -1.42
C ALA A 228 -2.54 12.18 -0.24
N ARG A 229 -1.41 12.85 0.04
CA ARG A 229 -0.56 12.55 1.21
C ARG A 229 -1.29 12.86 2.51
N LEU A 230 -1.88 14.05 2.64
CA LEU A 230 -2.64 14.44 3.83
C LEU A 230 -3.86 13.53 4.06
N ASP A 231 -4.55 13.16 2.99
CA ASP A 231 -5.66 12.19 3.04
C ASP A 231 -5.16 10.79 3.44
N GLY A 232 -3.97 10.40 2.97
CA GLY A 232 -3.29 9.17 3.34
C GLY A 232 -2.96 9.11 4.83
N GLU A 233 -2.37 10.17 5.37
CA GLU A 233 -2.07 10.31 6.80
C GLU A 233 -3.34 10.23 7.65
N THR A 234 -4.40 10.95 7.24
CA THR A 234 -5.71 10.91 7.91
C THR A 234 -6.31 9.50 7.88
N ARG A 235 -6.26 8.80 6.74
CA ARG A 235 -6.72 7.42 6.61
C ARG A 235 -5.92 6.46 7.49
N ALA A 236 -4.60 6.64 7.59
CA ALA A 236 -3.74 5.84 8.45
C ALA A 236 -4.09 6.02 9.94
N GLN A 237 -4.29 7.26 10.38
CA GLN A 237 -4.72 7.58 11.74
C GLN A 237 -6.09 6.98 12.07
N ARG A 238 -7.07 7.11 11.16
CA ARG A 238 -8.39 6.48 11.32
C ARG A 238 -8.28 4.97 11.41
N ALA A 239 -7.44 4.34 10.57
CA ALA A 239 -7.20 2.91 10.61
C ALA A 239 -6.57 2.47 11.93
N ALA A 240 -5.64 3.25 12.48
CA ALA A 240 -5.03 2.97 13.78
C ALA A 240 -6.09 2.91 14.91
N VAL A 241 -7.04 3.85 14.94
CA VAL A 241 -8.15 3.85 15.90
C VAL A 241 -9.12 2.69 15.62
N GLN A 242 -9.47 2.47 14.35
CA GLN A 242 -10.38 1.39 13.95
C GLN A 242 -9.84 -0.01 14.24
N LEU A 243 -8.51 -0.19 14.33
CA LEU A 243 -7.90 -1.46 14.71
C LEU A 243 -8.18 -1.84 16.17
N ALA A 244 -8.53 -0.90 17.05
CA ALA A 244 -8.92 -1.22 18.43
C ALA A 244 -10.28 -1.94 18.50
N LEU A 245 -11.20 -1.66 17.58
CA LEU A 245 -12.54 -2.26 17.53
C LEU A 245 -12.55 -3.79 17.33
N PRO A 246 -11.91 -4.37 16.28
CA PRO A 246 -11.82 -5.81 16.11
C PRO A 246 -11.12 -6.48 17.29
N LEU A 247 -10.12 -5.81 17.86
CA LEU A 247 -9.40 -6.35 19.00
C LEU A 247 -10.30 -6.44 20.24
N GLY A 248 -10.96 -5.35 20.61
CA GLY A 248 -11.85 -5.36 21.77
C GLY A 248 -13.06 -6.29 21.58
N ALA A 249 -13.73 -6.20 20.44
CA ALA A 249 -14.98 -6.92 20.19
C ALA A 249 -14.79 -8.43 19.96
N CYS A 250 -13.66 -8.87 19.40
CA CYS A 250 -13.44 -10.27 19.08
C CYS A 250 -12.43 -10.96 20.00
N VAL A 251 -11.37 -10.28 20.45
CA VAL A 251 -10.30 -10.95 21.22
C VAL A 251 -10.70 -11.19 22.65
N LEU A 252 -11.48 -10.29 23.26
CA LEU A 252 -11.97 -10.46 24.64
C LEU A 252 -12.90 -11.68 24.77
N PRO A 253 -13.94 -11.86 23.92
CA PRO A 253 -14.74 -13.08 23.94
C PRO A 253 -13.96 -14.32 23.47
N ALA A 254 -13.05 -14.18 22.49
CA ALA A 254 -12.19 -15.30 22.08
C ALA A 254 -11.30 -15.78 23.22
N PHE A 255 -10.71 -14.88 24.01
CA PHE A 255 -9.89 -15.22 25.17
C PHE A 255 -10.70 -15.98 26.21
N THR A 256 -11.91 -15.51 26.53
CA THR A 256 -12.81 -16.22 27.44
C THR A 256 -13.13 -17.63 26.96
N LEU A 257 -13.43 -17.80 25.67
CA LEU A 257 -13.77 -19.10 25.08
C LEU A 257 -12.58 -20.05 24.93
N LEU A 258 -11.38 -19.51 24.66
CA LEU A 258 -10.16 -20.28 24.46
C LEU A 258 -9.45 -20.64 25.76
N VAL A 259 -9.53 -19.77 26.77
CA VAL A 259 -8.74 -19.92 28.00
C VAL A 259 -9.64 -20.22 29.19
N ILE A 260 -10.66 -19.41 29.46
CA ILE A 260 -11.44 -19.53 30.70
C ILE A 260 -12.35 -20.77 30.67
N VAL A 261 -13.10 -20.97 29.58
CA VAL A 261 -14.06 -22.09 29.49
C VAL A 261 -13.37 -23.45 29.61
N PRO A 262 -12.28 -23.77 28.88
CA PRO A 262 -11.61 -25.06 29.00
C PRO A 262 -10.99 -25.27 30.39
N LEU A 263 -10.47 -24.21 31.01
CA LEU A 263 -9.91 -24.26 32.36
C LEU A 263 -10.99 -24.66 33.37
N VAL A 264 -12.16 -24.01 33.30
CA VAL A 264 -13.29 -24.30 34.19
C VAL A 264 -13.80 -25.72 33.97
N VAL A 265 -13.94 -26.17 32.72
CA VAL A 265 -14.35 -27.55 32.41
C VAL A 265 -13.35 -28.56 32.99
N SER A 266 -12.05 -28.35 32.77
CA SER A 266 -11.00 -29.23 33.32
C SER A 266 -11.00 -29.27 34.85
N MET A 267 -11.21 -28.12 35.52
CA MET A 267 -11.31 -28.08 36.98
C MET A 267 -12.56 -28.79 37.50
N LEU A 268 -13.71 -28.65 36.82
CA LEU A 268 -14.94 -29.33 37.19
C LEU A 268 -14.82 -30.85 37.02
N ASP A 269 -14.25 -31.32 35.89
CA ASP A 269 -14.00 -32.74 35.67
C ASP A 269 -13.06 -33.32 36.73
N GLY A 270 -11.98 -32.60 37.07
CA GLY A 270 -11.06 -33.01 38.13
C GLY A 270 -11.68 -33.01 39.54
N ALA A 271 -12.60 -32.08 39.83
CA ALA A 271 -13.29 -32.02 41.12
C ALA A 271 -14.41 -33.06 41.26
N LEU A 272 -15.03 -33.48 40.16
CA LEU A 272 -16.09 -34.49 40.14
C LEU A 272 -15.56 -35.92 40.01
N ALA A 273 -14.34 -36.11 39.49
CA ALA A 273 -13.68 -37.41 39.39
C ALA A 273 -13.61 -38.23 40.71
N PRO A 274 -13.41 -37.64 41.91
CA PRO A 274 -13.41 -38.41 43.16
C PRO A 274 -14.81 -38.71 43.74
N LEU A 275 -15.91 -38.27 43.12
CA LEU A 275 -17.30 -38.45 43.61
C LEU A 275 -18.10 -39.54 42.88
N GLY A 276 -17.51 -40.20 41.88
CA GLY A 276 -18.08 -41.35 41.16
C GLY A 276 -17.20 -42.58 41.29
#